data_AF-A0A645HUU4-F1
#
_entry.id   AF-A0A645HUU4-F1
#
_cell.length_a   1.000
_cell.length_b   1.000
_cell.length_c   1.000
_cell.angle_alpha   90.00
_cell.angle_beta   90.00
_cell.angle_gamma   90.00
#
_symmetry.space_group_name_H-M   'P 1'
#
loop_
_entity.id
_entity.type
_entity.pdbx_description
1 polymer ?
#
loop_
_entity_poly.entity_id
_entity_poly.type
_entity_poly.pdbx_seq_one_letter_code
_entity_poly.pdbx_strand_id
1 'polypeptide(L)'
;MKSELRQDLIRYYDFQVAYQNLLRDGGTFASFEVRPADEKIRIEKWPASQGAVAVVGKRFTNRDVIHLLNFSDVNSMEWRDTNGTRKEPSTIVAAEIEITGNSPVKNVWFASPDVNGGVSGTLEFTQAGNKIMLTLPSLKYWDMIVLEY
;
A
#
# COMPACT_ATOMS: atom_id res chain seq x y z
N MET A 1 -24.90 -1.71 -10.79
CA MET A 1 -23.62 -2.09 -10.17
C MET A 1 -23.65 -3.60 -9.93
N LYS A 2 -22.64 -4.36 -10.36
CA LYS A 2 -22.55 -5.80 -10.08
C LYS A 2 -22.42 -6.04 -8.56
N SER A 3 -22.87 -7.19 -8.08
CA SER A 3 -22.85 -7.55 -6.67
C SER A 3 -21.45 -7.51 -6.05
N GLU A 4 -20.44 -7.98 -6.79
CA GLU A 4 -19.03 -7.98 -6.37
C GLU A 4 -18.53 -6.55 -6.14
N LEU A 5 -18.67 -5.66 -7.13
CA LEU A 5 -18.30 -4.25 -7.00
C LEU A 5 -19.01 -3.56 -5.83
N ARG A 6 -20.28 -3.92 -5.56
CA ARG A 6 -21.01 -3.38 -4.41
C ARG A 6 -20.36 -3.81 -3.09
N GLN A 7 -19.94 -5.07 -2.97
CA GLN A 7 -19.26 -5.55 -1.77
C GLN A 7 -17.88 -4.91 -1.60
N ASP A 8 -17.13 -4.76 -2.69
CA ASP A 8 -15.83 -4.08 -2.66
C ASP A 8 -15.98 -2.63 -2.21
N LEU A 9 -16.98 -1.91 -2.72
CA LEU A 9 -17.26 -0.54 -2.27
C LEU A 9 -17.59 -0.48 -0.78
N ILE A 10 -18.36 -1.42 -0.23
CA ILE A 10 -18.62 -1.44 1.22
C ILE A 10 -17.30 -1.54 2.00
N ARG A 11 -16.41 -2.48 1.61
CA ARG A 11 -15.09 -2.63 2.26
C ARG A 11 -14.23 -1.38 2.14
N TYR A 12 -14.22 -0.74 0.97
CA TYR A 12 -13.46 0.49 0.74
C TYR A 12 -14.00 1.68 1.56
N TYR A 13 -15.32 1.77 1.76
CA TYR A 13 -15.90 2.82 2.59
C TYR A 13 -15.64 2.55 4.08
N ASP A 14 -15.78 1.30 4.52
CA ASP A 14 -15.46 0.90 5.89
C ASP A 14 -13.98 1.18 6.20
N PHE A 15 -13.06 0.85 5.27
CA PHE A 15 -11.63 1.14 5.41
C PHE A 15 -11.35 2.65 5.52
N GLN A 16 -11.98 3.47 4.68
CA GLN A 16 -11.82 4.92 4.73
C GLN A 16 -12.29 5.53 6.05
N VAL A 17 -13.36 4.98 6.64
CA VAL A 17 -13.87 5.41 7.95
C VAL A 17 -12.94 4.91 9.07
N ALA A 18 -12.60 3.62 9.08
CA ALA A 18 -11.79 2.99 10.12
C ALA A 18 -10.39 3.62 10.24
N TYR A 19 -9.76 3.98 9.12
CA TYR A 19 -8.41 4.55 9.07
C TYR A 19 -8.38 6.05 8.78
N GLN A 20 -9.49 6.77 8.96
CA GLN A 20 -9.56 8.20 8.64
C GLN A 20 -8.46 9.04 9.32
N ASN A 21 -8.02 8.66 10.52
CA ASN A 21 -6.98 9.38 11.24
C ASN A 21 -5.60 9.28 10.56
N LEU A 22 -5.37 8.23 9.79
CA LEU A 22 -4.12 8.04 9.04
C LEU A 22 -4.23 8.56 7.61
N LEU A 23 -5.43 8.53 7.03
CA LEU A 23 -5.66 8.96 5.65
C LEU A 23 -5.75 10.49 5.53
N ARG A 24 -6.44 11.14 6.47
CA ARG A 24 -6.87 12.54 6.30
C ARG A 24 -6.81 13.42 7.56
N ASP A 25 -6.43 12.90 8.71
CA ASP A 25 -6.30 13.69 9.95
C ASP A 25 -4.86 14.17 10.17
N GLY A 26 -4.39 15.04 9.26
CA GLY A 26 -3.04 15.57 9.28
C GLY A 26 -2.01 14.70 8.55
N GLY A 27 -0.79 14.69 9.10
CA GLY A 27 0.41 14.17 8.46
C GLY A 27 0.88 15.08 7.31
N THR A 28 2.18 15.05 7.03
CA THR A 28 2.76 15.78 5.88
C THR A 28 3.16 14.78 4.81
N PHE A 29 2.81 15.05 3.55
CA PHE A 29 3.29 14.21 2.44
C PHE A 29 4.82 14.13 2.45
N ALA A 30 5.33 12.91 2.32
CA ALA A 30 6.77 12.65 2.33
C ALA A 30 7.11 11.64 1.24
N SER A 31 8.32 11.76 0.69
CA SER A 31 8.87 10.71 -0.18
C SER A 31 9.40 9.58 0.70
N PHE A 32 8.95 8.37 0.41
CA PHE A 32 9.46 7.15 1.01
C PHE A 32 10.35 6.43 0.00
N GLU A 33 11.43 5.84 0.49
CA GLU A 33 12.26 4.95 -0.29
C GLU A 33 11.88 3.52 0.05
N VAL A 34 11.12 2.93 -0.86
CA VAL A 34 10.70 1.53 -0.83
C VAL A 34 11.30 0.86 -2.05
N ARG A 35 12.05 -0.22 -1.84
CA ARG A 35 12.73 -0.97 -2.89
C ARG A 35 12.25 -2.42 -2.86
N PRO A 36 12.11 -3.07 -4.03
CA PRO A 36 11.90 -4.51 -4.07
C PRO A 36 13.15 -5.21 -3.54
N ALA A 37 12.95 -6.25 -2.74
CA ALA A 37 14.02 -7.16 -2.30
C ALA A 37 13.99 -8.50 -3.05
N ASP A 38 12.92 -8.76 -3.81
CA ASP A 38 12.79 -9.88 -4.74
C ASP A 38 12.23 -9.43 -6.11
N GLU A 39 12.11 -10.37 -7.05
CA GLU A 39 11.61 -10.08 -8.41
C GLU A 39 10.07 -10.12 -8.52
N LYS A 40 9.34 -10.35 -7.42
CA LYS A 40 7.88 -10.48 -7.45
C LYS A 40 7.16 -9.15 -7.59
N ILE A 41 7.84 -8.04 -7.29
CA ILE A 41 7.25 -6.72 -7.27
C ILE A 41 8.19 -5.71 -7.94
N ARG A 42 7.63 -4.89 -8.83
CA ARG A 42 8.29 -3.68 -9.34
C ARG A 42 7.69 -2.48 -8.64
N ILE A 43 8.53 -1.65 -8.02
CA ILE A 43 8.11 -0.52 -7.19
C ILE A 43 8.67 0.78 -7.76
N GLU A 44 7.84 1.81 -7.84
CA GLU A 44 8.23 3.17 -8.20
C GLU A 44 7.64 4.21 -7.26
N LYS A 45 8.35 5.33 -7.12
CA LYS A 45 7.83 6.49 -6.38
C LYS A 45 6.73 7.17 -7.18
N TRP A 46 5.74 7.74 -6.49
CA TRP A 46 4.74 8.59 -7.12
C TRP A 46 5.41 9.74 -7.93
N PRO A 47 4.93 10.10 -9.14
CA PRO A 47 3.68 9.68 -9.79
C PRO A 47 3.65 8.23 -10.26
N ALA A 48 2.46 7.61 -10.23
CA ALA A 48 2.27 6.25 -10.69
C ALA A 48 2.60 6.09 -12.18
N SER A 49 3.09 4.90 -12.55
CA SER A 49 3.40 4.51 -13.92
C SER A 49 2.81 3.14 -14.23
N GLN A 50 2.66 2.84 -15.52
CA GLN A 50 2.22 1.54 -15.97
C GLN A 50 3.26 0.47 -15.65
N GLY A 51 2.81 -0.70 -15.17
CA GLY A 51 3.70 -1.83 -14.92
C GLY A 51 4.41 -1.79 -13.56
N ALA A 52 4.02 -0.92 -12.64
CA ALA A 52 4.65 -0.80 -11.32
C ALA A 52 3.63 -0.62 -10.20
N VAL A 53 4.06 -0.95 -8.99
CA VAL A 53 3.41 -0.53 -7.75
C VAL A 53 3.89 0.87 -7.41
N ALA A 54 2.96 1.82 -7.26
CA ALA A 54 3.27 3.19 -6.92
C ALA A 54 3.31 3.40 -5.40
N VAL A 55 4.30 4.14 -4.93
CA VAL A 55 4.50 4.48 -3.51
C VAL A 55 4.16 5.94 -3.26
N VAL A 56 3.25 6.19 -2.32
CA VAL A 56 2.92 7.52 -1.81
C VAL A 56 2.68 7.43 -0.31
N GLY A 57 2.98 8.46 0.47
CA GLY A 57 2.75 8.37 1.91
C GLY A 57 2.78 9.70 2.63
N LYS A 58 2.49 9.62 3.92
CA LYS A 58 2.55 10.74 4.86
C LYS A 58 3.39 10.38 6.07
N ARG A 59 4.13 11.36 6.57
CA ARG A 59 4.81 11.33 7.85
C ARG A 59 4.00 12.05 8.91
N PHE A 60 3.84 11.41 10.05
CA PHE A 60 3.25 11.95 11.27
C PHE A 60 4.33 12.04 12.36
N THR A 61 3.99 12.56 13.53
CA THR A 61 4.95 12.77 14.63
C THR A 61 5.64 11.48 15.07
N ASN A 62 4.93 10.35 15.13
CA ASN A 62 5.44 9.08 15.65
C ASN A 62 5.21 7.89 14.73
N ARG A 63 4.83 8.14 13.47
CA ARG A 63 4.58 7.07 12.50
C ARG A 63 4.73 7.56 11.07
N ASP A 64 5.08 6.63 10.20
CA ASP A 64 5.05 6.80 8.75
C ASP A 64 3.96 5.92 8.16
N VAL A 65 3.12 6.51 7.31
CA VAL A 65 2.03 5.83 6.61
C VAL A 65 2.38 5.77 5.13
N ILE A 66 2.55 4.58 4.60
CA ILE A 66 3.04 4.30 3.25
C ILE A 66 1.97 3.52 2.50
N HIS A 67 1.51 4.06 1.38
CA HIS A 67 0.55 3.41 0.50
C HIS A 67 1.26 2.78 -0.68
N LEU A 68 0.88 1.54 -0.98
CA LEU A 68 1.25 0.80 -2.17
C LEU A 68 0.01 0.64 -3.05
N LEU A 69 0.07 1.16 -4.27
CA LEU A 69 -1.04 1.10 -5.23
C LEU A 69 -0.61 0.27 -6.44
N ASN A 70 -1.35 -0.79 -6.74
CA ASN A 70 -0.97 -1.76 -7.77
C ASN A 70 -1.39 -1.27 -9.18
N PHE A 71 -0.41 -0.78 -9.96
CA PHE A 71 -0.57 -0.47 -11.38
C PHE A 71 0.17 -1.47 -12.28
N SER A 72 0.50 -2.66 -11.78
CA SER A 72 1.34 -3.64 -12.51
C SER A 72 0.69 -4.14 -13.80
N ASP A 73 -0.62 -4.34 -13.81
CA ASP A 73 -1.34 -4.93 -14.96
C ASP A 73 -2.22 -3.93 -15.72
N VAL A 74 -2.02 -2.63 -15.48
CA VAL A 74 -2.86 -1.60 -16.10
C VAL A 74 -2.53 -1.49 -17.59
N ASN A 75 -3.56 -1.38 -18.41
CA ASN A 75 -3.44 -1.15 -19.85
C ASN A 75 -3.43 0.35 -20.20
N SER A 76 -3.80 1.21 -19.26
CA SER A 76 -3.82 2.66 -19.38
C SER A 76 -3.72 3.31 -17.99
N MET A 77 -3.14 4.51 -17.93
CA MET A 77 -3.12 5.35 -16.72
C MET A 77 -4.34 6.28 -16.61
N GLU A 78 -5.25 6.25 -17.59
CA GLU A 78 -6.51 7.00 -17.57
C GLU A 78 -7.46 6.45 -16.49
N TRP A 79 -7.48 7.09 -15.33
CA TRP A 79 -8.25 6.65 -14.15
C TRP A 79 -9.75 6.51 -14.42
N ARG A 80 -10.29 7.27 -15.38
CA ARG A 80 -11.71 7.23 -15.74
C ARG A 80 -12.11 5.90 -16.36
N ASP A 81 -11.19 5.23 -17.05
CA ASP A 81 -11.45 4.05 -17.88
C ASP A 81 -12.73 4.21 -18.72
N THR A 82 -12.73 5.20 -19.63
CA THR A 82 -13.92 5.60 -20.42
C THR A 82 -14.60 4.42 -21.13
N ASN A 83 -13.84 3.40 -21.50
CA ASN A 83 -14.35 2.24 -22.23
C ASN A 83 -14.64 1.04 -21.31
N GLY A 84 -14.37 1.14 -20.00
CA GLY A 84 -14.60 0.06 -19.03
C GLY A 84 -13.78 -1.20 -19.33
N THR A 85 -12.57 -1.05 -19.86
CA THR A 85 -11.73 -2.18 -20.32
C THR A 85 -10.59 -2.50 -19.36
N ARG A 86 -10.51 -1.82 -18.22
CA ARG A 86 -9.48 -2.11 -17.21
C ARG A 86 -9.68 -3.51 -16.66
N LYS A 87 -8.62 -4.30 -16.74
CA LYS A 87 -8.59 -5.64 -16.18
C LYS A 87 -8.37 -5.58 -14.68
N GLU A 88 -8.89 -6.59 -14.00
CA GLU A 88 -8.53 -6.86 -12.61
C GLU A 88 -7.01 -7.11 -12.52
N PRO A 89 -6.29 -6.46 -11.59
CA PRO A 89 -4.87 -6.71 -11.39
C PRO A 89 -4.64 -8.08 -10.77
N SER A 90 -3.53 -8.69 -11.14
CA SER A 90 -3.00 -9.89 -10.50
C SER A 90 -2.56 -9.54 -9.08
N THR A 91 -2.86 -10.45 -8.15
CA THR A 91 -2.39 -10.32 -6.77
C THR A 91 -0.92 -10.66 -6.68
N ILE A 92 -0.12 -9.73 -6.17
CA ILE A 92 1.27 -9.97 -5.79
C ILE A 92 1.25 -10.63 -4.41
N VAL A 93 1.94 -11.75 -4.20
CA VAL A 93 1.89 -12.54 -2.96
C VAL A 93 3.29 -12.74 -2.40
N ALA A 94 3.42 -12.60 -1.07
CA ALA A 94 4.67 -12.85 -0.35
C ALA A 94 5.88 -12.11 -0.96
N ALA A 95 5.70 -10.86 -1.38
CA ALA A 95 6.76 -10.04 -1.94
C ALA A 95 7.61 -9.42 -0.83
N GLU A 96 8.93 -9.52 -0.98
CA GLU A 96 9.88 -8.92 -0.04
C GLU A 96 10.20 -7.48 -0.44
N ILE A 97 10.15 -6.57 0.53
CA ILE A 97 10.47 -5.15 0.32
C ILE A 97 11.42 -4.62 1.38
N GLU A 98 12.26 -3.67 0.97
CA GLU A 98 13.10 -2.85 1.84
C GLU A 98 12.50 -1.45 1.94
N ILE A 99 12.27 -0.96 3.16
CA ILE A 99 11.85 0.41 3.43
C ILE A 99 12.98 1.14 4.16
N THR A 100 13.36 2.32 3.68
CA THR A 100 14.30 3.19 4.41
C THR A 100 13.54 4.00 5.45
N GLY A 101 13.76 3.70 6.73
CA GLY A 101 13.22 4.44 7.88
C GLY A 101 14.19 5.50 8.41
N ASN A 102 13.69 6.34 9.34
CA ASN A 102 14.47 7.44 9.92
C ASN A 102 14.84 7.22 11.40
N SER A 103 14.30 6.19 12.02
CA SER A 103 14.44 5.89 13.45
C SER A 103 14.19 4.40 13.71
N PRO A 104 14.57 3.87 14.88
CA PRO A 104 14.21 2.51 15.28
C PRO A 104 12.69 2.31 15.26
N VAL A 105 12.22 1.32 14.52
CA VAL A 105 10.81 0.96 14.39
C VAL A 105 10.42 0.05 15.55
N LYS A 106 9.31 0.35 16.22
CA LYS A 106 8.74 -0.45 17.30
C LYS A 106 7.74 -1.48 16.78
N ASN A 107 7.01 -1.14 15.73
CA ASN A 107 5.94 -1.95 15.20
C ASN A 107 5.76 -1.66 13.71
N VAL A 108 5.48 -2.71 12.94
CA VAL A 108 5.05 -2.61 11.55
C VAL A 108 3.74 -3.35 11.41
N TRP A 109 2.76 -2.69 10.80
CA TRP A 109 1.50 -3.31 10.48
C TRP A 109 1.00 -2.83 9.13
N PHE A 110 0.14 -3.63 8.51
CA PHE A 110 -0.52 -3.27 7.26
C PHE A 110 -2.03 -3.43 7.38
N ALA A 111 -2.75 -2.71 6.55
CA ALA A 111 -4.18 -2.89 6.35
C ALA A 111 -4.52 -2.63 4.89
N SER A 112 -5.51 -3.35 4.36
CA SER A 112 -5.95 -3.22 2.98
C SER A 112 -7.47 -3.42 2.91
N PRO A 113 -8.23 -2.60 2.16
CA PRO A 113 -9.63 -2.89 1.91
C PRO A 113 -9.85 -4.19 1.12
N ASP A 114 -8.80 -4.69 0.45
CA ASP A 114 -8.82 -5.92 -0.33
C ASP A 114 -8.64 -7.19 0.54
N VAL A 115 -8.15 -7.04 1.77
CA VAL A 115 -7.77 -8.14 2.68
C VAL A 115 -8.59 -8.07 3.96
N ASN A 116 -9.23 -9.19 4.34
CA ASN A 116 -9.93 -9.36 5.63
C ASN A 116 -10.88 -8.20 6.01
N GLY A 117 -11.52 -7.56 5.02
CA GLY A 117 -12.44 -6.44 5.24
C GLY A 117 -11.78 -5.18 5.82
N GLY A 118 -10.46 -5.01 5.64
CA GLY A 118 -9.73 -3.86 6.16
C GLY A 118 -9.08 -4.07 7.51
N VAL A 119 -9.21 -5.24 8.15
CA VAL A 119 -8.59 -5.50 9.45
C VAL A 119 -7.06 -5.44 9.34
N SER A 120 -6.42 -4.67 10.23
CA SER A 120 -4.97 -4.57 10.28
C SER A 120 -4.32 -5.86 10.74
N GLY A 121 -3.17 -6.21 10.16
CA GLY A 121 -2.30 -7.28 10.60
C GLY A 121 -0.89 -6.76 10.90
N THR A 122 -0.28 -7.26 11.97
CA THR A 122 1.14 -7.02 12.26
C THR A 122 2.00 -7.75 11.24
N LEU A 123 3.10 -7.11 10.83
CA LEU A 123 4.11 -7.69 9.96
C LEU A 123 5.38 -7.91 10.76
N GLU A 124 5.94 -9.10 10.64
CA GLU A 124 7.30 -9.36 11.07
C GLU A 124 8.27 -8.53 10.21
N PHE A 125 9.28 -7.95 10.84
CA PHE A 125 10.29 -7.16 10.17
C PHE A 125 11.65 -7.34 10.83
N THR A 126 12.70 -7.08 10.06
CA THR A 126 14.05 -6.89 10.62
C THR A 126 14.52 -5.48 10.29
N GLN A 127 15.30 -4.87 11.18
CA GLN A 127 15.87 -3.56 10.95
C GLN A 127 17.38 -3.57 11.17
N ALA A 128 18.14 -3.16 10.15
CA ALA A 128 19.59 -2.97 10.20
C ALA A 128 19.91 -1.51 9.88
N GLY A 129 20.20 -0.72 10.92
CA GLY A 129 20.35 0.74 10.77
C GLY A 129 19.03 1.37 10.32
N ASN A 130 19.03 1.99 9.14
CA ASN A 130 17.85 2.62 8.56
C ASN A 130 17.07 1.71 7.60
N LYS A 131 17.53 0.49 7.32
CA LYS A 131 16.87 -0.45 6.40
C LYS A 131 15.92 -1.37 7.17
N ILE A 132 14.66 -1.36 6.79
CA ILE A 132 13.60 -2.20 7.34
C ILE A 132 13.20 -3.21 6.27
N MET A 133 13.41 -4.50 6.54
CA MET A 133 13.04 -5.59 5.64
C MET A 133 11.77 -6.26 6.14
N LEU A 134 10.79 -6.46 5.27
CA LEU A 134 9.55 -7.15 5.57
C LEU A 134 9.00 -7.90 4.35
N THR A 135 8.07 -8.81 4.60
CA THR A 135 7.32 -9.52 3.54
C THR A 135 5.88 -9.05 3.53
N LEU A 136 5.41 -8.56 2.39
CA LEU A 136 3.98 -8.26 2.18
C LEU A 136 3.21 -9.56 2.00
N PRO A 137 2.14 -9.82 2.78
CA PRO A 137 1.35 -11.02 2.62
C PRO A 137 0.71 -11.09 1.23
N SER A 138 0.09 -10.00 0.79
CA SER A 138 -0.50 -9.85 -0.54
C SER A 138 -0.77 -8.40 -0.86
N LEU A 139 -0.66 -8.00 -2.13
CA LEU A 139 -1.09 -6.71 -2.67
C LEU A 139 -1.96 -6.93 -3.92
N LYS A 140 -3.25 -6.57 -3.82
CA LYS A 140 -4.19 -6.66 -4.96
C LYS A 140 -4.41 -5.31 -5.63
N TYR A 141 -5.04 -4.35 -4.94
CA TYR A 141 -5.23 -2.99 -5.45
C TYR A 141 -4.48 -1.97 -4.58
N TRP A 142 -4.67 -2.05 -3.27
CA TRP A 142 -4.15 -1.05 -2.34
C TRP A 142 -3.80 -1.65 -0.98
N ASP A 143 -2.54 -1.46 -0.57
CA ASP A 143 -2.11 -1.70 0.81
C ASP A 143 -1.67 -0.39 1.47
N MET A 144 -1.96 -0.27 2.77
CA MET A 144 -1.41 0.76 3.65
C MET A 144 -0.52 0.10 4.69
N ILE A 145 0.78 0.42 4.66
CA ILE A 145 1.76 0.01 5.66
C ILE A 145 1.97 1.17 6.63
N VAL A 146 2.08 0.86 7.92
CA VAL A 146 2.36 1.83 8.97
C VAL A 146 3.60 1.39 9.74
N LEU A 147 4.59 2.27 9.80
CA LEU A 147 5.77 2.13 10.65
C LEU A 147 5.57 3.01 11.89
N GLU A 148 5.66 2.45 13.08
CA GLU A 148 5.56 3.19 14.34
C GLU A 148 6.93 3.28 15.03
N TYR A 149 7.27 4.46 15.57
CA TYR A 149 8.58 4.78 16.15
C TYR A 149 8.56 5.00 17.67
#